data_AF-A0A0R0K908-F1
#
_entry.id   AF-A0A0R0K908-F1
#
_cell.length_a   1.000
_cell.length_b   1.000
_cell.length_c   1.000
_cell.angle_alpha   90.00
_cell.angle_beta   90.00
_cell.angle_gamma   90.00
#
_symmetry.space_group_name_H-M   'P 1'
#
loop_
_entity.id
_entity.type
_entity.pdbx_description
1 polymer ?
#
loop_
_entity_poly.entity_id
_entity_poly.type
_entity_poly.pdbx_seq_one_letter_code
_entity_poly.pdbx_strand_id
1 'polypeptide(L)'
;MPKKMGVNTKAEAARARKSAADTERKEKESREKEDQYWREAEGSKSRAAKKKEEEAEKRAEAERKAEEAKKQQSRTAAEEEYERMVLISNTNRDDSIIEARTLDDAIAQMTVVDNLPPDRHPERRLKASFKAFEEAELPKLKEEKPGLTHTQYKDMIWKLWKKSPDNPLNQIAE
;
A
#
# COMPACT_ATOMS: atom_id res chain seq x y z
N MET A 1 23.92 75.01 35.72
CA MET A 1 24.07 73.88 34.77
C MET A 1 22.76 73.11 34.72
N PRO A 2 22.08 72.98 33.56
CA PRO A 2 20.81 72.29 33.50
C PRO A 2 21.04 70.77 33.38
N LYS A 3 20.41 70.00 34.28
CA LYS A 3 20.42 68.53 34.27
C LYS A 3 19.64 68.03 33.04
N LYS A 4 20.32 67.34 32.12
CA LYS A 4 19.69 66.62 30.99
C LYS A 4 18.86 65.46 31.56
N MET A 5 17.53 65.61 31.53
CA MET A 5 16.60 64.53 31.81
C MET A 5 16.64 63.55 30.63
N GLY A 6 17.39 62.46 30.77
CA GLY A 6 17.37 61.34 29.83
C GLY A 6 15.98 60.69 29.88
N VAL A 7 15.31 60.63 28.74
CA VAL A 7 14.02 59.93 28.63
C VAL A 7 14.20 58.46 29.03
N ASN A 8 13.24 57.92 29.78
CA ASN A 8 13.28 56.54 30.27
C ASN A 8 13.27 55.56 29.08
N THR A 9 14.31 54.74 28.95
CA THR A 9 14.52 53.79 27.84
C THR A 9 13.35 52.84 27.63
N LYS A 10 12.62 52.47 28.69
CA LYS A 10 11.40 51.65 28.61
C LYS A 10 10.24 52.39 27.95
N ALA A 11 10.11 53.69 28.19
CA ALA A 11 9.08 54.52 27.57
C ALA A 11 9.38 54.77 26.08
N GLU A 12 10.65 54.89 25.71
CA GLU A 12 11.08 55.01 24.32
C GLU A 12 10.84 53.70 23.54
N ALA A 13 11.18 52.54 24.12
CA ALA A 13 10.88 51.23 23.53
C ALA A 13 9.37 50.99 23.36
N ALA A 14 8.54 51.43 24.31
CA ALA A 14 7.07 51.34 24.19
C ALA A 14 6.52 52.25 23.09
N ARG A 15 7.05 53.47 22.94
CA ARG A 15 6.69 54.40 21.87
C ARG A 15 7.13 53.87 20.49
N ALA A 16 8.33 53.30 20.40
CA ALA A 16 8.85 52.69 19.18
C ALA A 16 8.00 51.50 18.71
N ARG A 17 7.54 50.64 19.64
CA ARG A 17 6.60 49.55 19.33
C ARG A 17 5.25 50.06 18.86
N LYS A 18 4.74 51.12 19.50
CA LYS A 18 3.47 51.73 19.09
C LYS A 18 3.58 52.37 17.70
N SER A 19 4.66 53.10 17.42
CA SER A 19 4.87 53.67 16.09
C SER A 19 5.07 52.60 15.02
N ALA A 20 5.78 51.51 15.31
CA ALA A 20 5.95 50.39 14.38
C ALA A 20 4.62 49.69 14.06
N ALA A 21 3.77 49.48 15.08
CA ALA A 21 2.42 48.94 14.87
C ALA A 21 1.53 49.90 14.06
N ASP A 22 1.62 51.21 14.32
CA ASP A 22 0.88 52.22 13.56
C ASP A 22 1.36 52.32 12.10
N THR A 23 2.66 52.13 11.82
CA THR A 23 3.18 52.08 10.44
C THR A 23 2.76 50.80 9.73
N GLU A 24 2.86 49.63 10.37
CA GLU A 24 2.38 48.37 9.80
C GLU A 24 0.88 48.41 9.50
N ARG A 25 0.09 49.03 10.37
CA ARG A 25 -1.35 49.21 10.14
C ARG A 25 -1.60 50.12 8.93
N LYS A 26 -0.91 51.25 8.84
CA LYS A 26 -1.04 52.15 7.67
C LYS A 26 -0.59 51.49 6.37
N GLU A 27 0.46 50.68 6.41
CA GLU A 27 0.95 49.92 5.26
C GLU A 27 -0.04 48.82 4.83
N LYS A 28 -0.67 48.14 5.78
CA LYS A 28 -1.75 47.18 5.48
C LYS A 28 -2.95 47.90 4.87
N GLU A 29 -3.39 49.01 5.48
CA GLU A 29 -4.50 49.81 4.96
C GLU A 29 -4.19 50.40 3.57
N SER A 30 -2.94 50.78 3.27
CA SER A 30 -2.55 51.24 1.93
C SER A 30 -2.52 50.10 0.92
N ARG A 31 -1.99 48.94 1.28
CA ARG A 31 -1.99 47.74 0.43
C ARG A 31 -3.41 47.26 0.14
N GLU A 32 -4.27 47.21 1.15
CA GLU A 32 -5.67 46.83 0.98
C GLU A 32 -6.43 47.79 0.06
N LYS A 33 -6.14 49.10 0.13
CA LYS A 33 -6.72 50.10 -0.79
C LYS A 33 -6.20 49.94 -2.21
N GLU A 34 -4.91 49.65 -2.37
CA GLU A 34 -4.32 49.34 -3.67
C GLU A 34 -4.93 48.05 -4.27
N ASP A 35 -5.03 46.99 -3.48
CA ASP A 35 -5.67 45.72 -3.88
C ASP A 35 -7.16 45.88 -4.20
N GLN A 36 -7.86 46.78 -3.49
CA GLN A 36 -9.25 47.13 -3.80
C GLN A 36 -9.33 47.91 -5.11
N TYR A 37 -8.47 48.90 -5.31
CA TYR A 37 -8.39 49.66 -6.56
C TYR A 37 -8.11 48.75 -7.76
N TRP A 38 -7.18 47.80 -7.63
CA TRP A 38 -6.90 46.82 -8.68
C TRP A 38 -8.06 45.85 -8.91
N ARG A 39 -8.74 45.37 -7.86
CA ARG A 39 -9.93 44.51 -7.99
C ARG A 39 -11.10 45.21 -8.66
N GLU A 40 -11.32 46.49 -8.34
CA GLU A 40 -12.36 47.30 -8.99
C GLU A 40 -12.02 47.58 -10.46
N ALA A 41 -10.73 47.82 -10.76
CA ALA A 41 -10.24 48.01 -12.13
C ALA A 41 -10.31 46.73 -12.99
N GLU A 42 -10.13 45.54 -12.40
CA GLU A 42 -10.23 44.25 -13.11
C GLU A 42 -11.68 43.92 -13.53
N GLY A 43 -12.67 44.55 -12.89
CA GLY A 43 -14.09 44.38 -13.19
C GLY A 43 -14.61 42.97 -12.88
N SER A 44 -15.86 42.70 -13.25
CA SER A 44 -16.45 41.38 -13.05
C SER A 44 -15.84 40.36 -14.03
N LYS A 45 -14.97 39.47 -13.54
CA LYS A 45 -14.48 38.31 -14.30
C LYS A 45 -15.65 37.58 -14.98
N SER A 46 -15.51 37.29 -16.27
CA SER A 46 -16.55 36.59 -17.04
C SER A 46 -16.89 35.23 -16.43
N ARG A 47 -18.12 34.73 -16.65
CA ARG A 47 -18.55 33.41 -16.17
C ARG A 47 -17.61 32.28 -16.64
N ALA A 48 -17.00 32.44 -17.81
CA ALA A 48 -16.01 31.51 -18.35
C ALA A 48 -14.67 31.56 -17.58
N ALA A 49 -14.20 32.75 -17.20
CA ALA A 49 -12.98 32.90 -16.41
C ALA A 49 -13.14 32.31 -15.00
N LYS A 50 -14.29 32.56 -14.34
CA LYS A 50 -14.60 31.98 -13.02
C LYS A 50 -14.64 30.45 -13.06
N LYS A 51 -15.27 29.86 -14.09
CA LYS A 51 -15.33 28.41 -14.26
C LYS A 51 -13.94 27.79 -14.48
N LYS A 52 -13.05 28.48 -15.21
CA LYS A 52 -11.67 28.03 -15.46
C LYS A 52 -10.82 28.08 -14.20
N GLU A 53 -11.00 29.12 -13.37
CA GLU A 53 -10.32 29.27 -12.07
C GLU A 53 -10.76 28.19 -11.08
N GLU A 54 -12.07 27.93 -10.97
CA GLU A 54 -12.62 26.86 -10.12
C GLU A 54 -12.16 25.45 -10.55
N GLU A 55 -12.10 25.18 -11.86
CA GLU A 55 -11.61 23.90 -12.39
C GLU A 55 -10.10 23.73 -12.15
N ALA A 56 -9.33 24.81 -12.24
CA ALA A 56 -7.90 24.80 -11.93
C ALA A 56 -7.65 24.58 -10.43
N GLU A 57 -8.43 25.23 -9.56
CA GLU A 57 -8.36 25.03 -8.11
C GLU A 57 -8.72 23.59 -7.72
N LYS A 58 -9.80 23.03 -8.31
CA LYS A 58 -10.20 21.65 -8.08
C LYS A 58 -9.16 20.63 -8.54
N ARG A 59 -8.47 20.90 -9.66
CA ARG A 59 -7.36 20.07 -10.15
C ARG A 59 -6.16 20.16 -9.21
N ALA A 60 -5.78 21.36 -8.77
CA ALA A 60 -4.68 21.56 -7.83
C ALA A 60 -4.96 20.88 -6.47
N GLU A 61 -6.19 20.94 -5.97
CA GLU A 61 -6.58 20.24 -4.75
C GLU A 61 -6.54 18.72 -4.92
N ALA A 62 -7.02 18.20 -6.05
CA ALA A 62 -6.95 16.77 -6.37
C ALA A 62 -5.51 16.28 -6.48
N GLU A 63 -4.62 17.06 -7.10
CA GLU A 63 -3.19 16.75 -7.18
C GLU A 63 -2.53 16.76 -5.81
N ARG A 64 -2.82 17.76 -4.96
CA ARG A 64 -2.30 17.81 -3.59
C ARG A 64 -2.75 16.61 -2.76
N LYS A 65 -4.03 16.22 -2.88
CA LYS A 65 -4.59 15.05 -2.19
C LYS A 65 -3.99 13.74 -2.71
N ALA A 66 -3.73 13.64 -4.02
CA ALA A 66 -3.09 12.47 -4.62
C ALA A 66 -1.61 12.35 -4.16
N GLU A 67 -0.89 13.46 -4.07
CA GLU A 67 0.48 13.48 -3.55
C GLU A 67 0.54 13.08 -2.08
N GLU A 68 -0.38 13.61 -1.26
CA GLU A 68 -0.48 13.24 0.15
C GLU A 68 -0.83 11.75 0.32
N ALA A 69 -1.77 11.23 -0.47
CA ALA A 69 -2.11 9.80 -0.46
C ALA A 69 -0.92 8.93 -0.87
N LYS A 70 -0.16 9.32 -1.89
CA LYS A 70 1.05 8.60 -2.33
C LYS A 70 2.13 8.60 -1.25
N LYS A 71 2.30 9.72 -0.54
CA LYS A 71 3.24 9.82 0.60
C LYS A 71 2.80 8.96 1.78
N GLN A 72 1.50 8.88 2.07
CA GLN A 72 0.99 7.98 3.10
C GLN A 72 1.23 6.51 2.71
N GLN A 73 0.92 6.14 1.46
CA GLN A 73 1.17 4.78 0.96
C GLN A 73 2.65 4.40 1.00
N SER A 74 3.56 5.32 0.66
CA SER A 74 4.99 5.02 0.75
C SER A 74 5.47 4.84 2.19
N ARG A 75 4.85 5.54 3.16
CA ARG A 75 5.15 5.38 4.60
C ARG A 75 4.64 4.05 5.11
N THR A 76 3.40 3.69 4.81
CA THR A 76 2.83 2.40 5.23
C THR A 76 3.58 1.23 4.60
N ALA A 77 3.96 1.32 3.32
CA ALA A 77 4.75 0.29 2.66
C ALA A 77 6.14 0.12 3.32
N ALA A 78 6.79 1.22 3.72
CA ALA A 78 8.08 1.15 4.42
C ALA A 78 7.93 0.56 5.84
N GLU A 79 6.83 0.85 6.53
CA GLU A 79 6.51 0.26 7.84
C GLU A 79 6.25 -1.25 7.74
N GLU A 80 5.46 -1.69 6.76
CA GLU A 80 5.20 -3.11 6.49
C GLU A 80 6.48 -3.89 6.12
N GLU A 81 7.35 -3.28 5.30
CA GLU A 81 8.63 -3.89 4.92
C GLU A 81 9.59 -3.99 6.11
N TYR A 82 9.64 -2.96 6.97
CA TYR A 82 10.39 -2.99 8.21
C TYR A 82 9.86 -4.04 9.19
N GLU A 83 8.53 -4.12 9.35
CA GLU A 83 7.89 -5.13 10.19
C GLU A 83 8.24 -6.55 9.70
N ARG A 84 8.25 -6.79 8.38
CA ARG A 84 8.70 -8.06 7.80
C ARG A 84 10.16 -8.40 8.11
N MET A 85 11.05 -7.41 8.05
CA MET A 85 12.47 -7.59 8.36
C MET A 85 12.71 -7.84 9.86
N VAL A 86 11.90 -7.24 10.73
CA VAL A 86 12.02 -7.42 12.19
C VAL A 86 11.36 -8.72 12.65
N LEU A 87 10.23 -9.09 12.06
CA LEU A 87 9.52 -10.36 12.32
C LEU A 87 10.18 -11.57 11.63
N ILE A 88 11.51 -11.58 11.51
CA ILE A 88 12.21 -12.81 11.16
C ILE A 88 12.07 -13.76 12.35
N SER A 89 11.23 -14.79 12.20
CA SER A 89 11.03 -15.80 13.21
C SER A 89 12.36 -16.52 13.50
N ASN A 90 12.69 -16.63 14.79
CA ASN A 90 13.89 -17.34 15.22
C ASN A 90 13.63 -18.85 15.16
N THR A 91 14.00 -19.46 14.03
CA THR A 91 13.90 -20.91 13.78
C THR A 91 14.81 -21.76 14.65
N ASN A 92 15.76 -21.17 15.39
CA ASN A 92 16.57 -21.91 16.38
C ASN A 92 15.78 -22.21 17.68
N ARG A 93 14.55 -21.72 17.79
CA ARG A 93 13.61 -21.96 18.89
C ARG A 93 12.35 -22.70 18.44
N ASP A 94 12.39 -23.33 17.27
CA ASP A 94 11.30 -24.18 16.83
C ASP A 94 11.21 -25.41 17.74
N ASP A 95 10.07 -25.60 18.39
CA ASP A 95 9.70 -26.79 19.18
C ASP A 95 9.47 -28.03 18.29
N SER A 96 10.00 -28.03 17.07
CA SER A 96 10.06 -29.14 16.11
C SER A 96 10.96 -30.30 16.58
N ILE A 97 11.46 -30.26 17.81
CA ILE A 97 12.19 -31.37 18.42
C ILE A 97 11.17 -32.43 18.81
N ILE A 98 10.99 -33.39 17.93
CA ILE A 98 10.21 -34.61 18.15
C ILE A 98 10.95 -35.44 19.22
N GLU A 99 10.61 -35.25 20.50
CA GLU A 99 11.13 -36.05 21.61
C GLU A 99 10.42 -37.41 21.69
N ALA A 100 10.66 -38.28 20.71
CA ALA A 100 10.15 -39.64 20.77
C ALA A 100 11.08 -40.55 21.58
N ARG A 101 10.56 -41.13 22.68
CA ARG A 101 11.31 -42.04 23.56
C ARG A 101 11.18 -43.51 23.14
N THR A 102 10.26 -43.83 22.25
CA THR A 102 10.00 -45.17 21.72
C THR A 102 9.80 -45.14 20.21
N LEU A 103 10.04 -46.28 19.55
CA LEU A 103 10.00 -46.39 18.09
C LEU A 103 8.60 -46.11 17.52
N ASP A 104 7.54 -46.57 18.21
CA ASP A 104 6.15 -46.32 17.80
C ASP A 104 5.73 -44.85 17.95
N ASP A 105 6.24 -44.15 18.97
CA ASP A 105 5.97 -42.74 19.20
C ASP A 105 6.70 -41.86 18.17
N ALA A 106 7.91 -42.27 17.75
CA ALA A 106 8.63 -41.63 16.66
C ALA A 106 7.88 -41.77 15.32
N ILE A 107 7.33 -42.95 15.03
CA ILE A 107 6.51 -43.17 13.84
C ILE A 107 5.24 -42.32 13.91
N ALA A 108 4.54 -42.30 15.04
CA ALA A 108 3.30 -41.52 15.19
C ALA A 108 3.49 -40.00 15.05
N GLN A 109 4.64 -39.47 15.48
CA GLN A 109 4.94 -38.03 15.40
C GLN A 109 5.55 -37.63 14.05
N MET A 110 6.22 -38.55 13.34
CA MET A 110 6.75 -38.34 11.99
C MET A 110 5.73 -38.65 10.87
N THR A 111 4.69 -39.43 11.16
CA THR A 111 3.59 -39.61 10.22
C THR A 111 2.75 -38.33 10.25
N VAL A 112 2.91 -37.52 9.21
CA VAL A 112 1.88 -36.54 8.82
C VAL A 112 0.67 -37.37 8.45
N VAL A 113 -0.18 -37.63 9.43
CA VAL A 113 -1.46 -38.27 9.17
C VAL A 113 -2.21 -37.31 8.26
N ASP A 114 -2.52 -37.74 7.05
CA ASP A 114 -3.43 -37.07 6.09
C ASP A 114 -4.88 -37.02 6.63
N ASN A 115 -5.04 -36.71 7.92
CA ASN A 115 -6.29 -36.38 8.59
C ASN A 115 -6.50 -34.86 8.55
N LEU A 116 -6.14 -34.21 7.44
CA LEU A 116 -6.85 -32.98 7.11
C LEU A 116 -8.30 -33.40 6.77
N PRO A 117 -9.32 -32.75 7.36
CA PRO A 117 -10.70 -33.05 7.03
C PRO A 117 -10.84 -33.06 5.51
N PRO A 118 -11.41 -34.11 4.88
CA PRO A 118 -11.60 -34.13 3.44
C PRO A 118 -12.34 -32.86 3.04
N ASP A 119 -11.60 -31.95 2.42
CA ASP A 119 -12.06 -30.61 2.10
C ASP A 119 -13.31 -30.76 1.23
N ARG A 120 -14.45 -30.41 1.82
CA ARG A 120 -15.79 -30.64 1.28
C ARG A 120 -16.02 -29.82 0.00
N HIS A 121 -15.09 -28.94 -0.39
CA HIS A 121 -15.18 -28.13 -1.59
C HIS A 121 -14.75 -28.88 -2.87
N PRO A 122 -15.69 -29.17 -3.80
CA PRO A 122 -15.37 -29.81 -5.08
C PRO A 122 -14.38 -28.97 -5.92
N GLU A 123 -14.43 -27.64 -5.79
CA GLU A 123 -13.51 -26.72 -6.46
C GLU A 123 -12.06 -26.83 -5.96
N ARG A 124 -11.87 -27.12 -4.67
CA ARG A 124 -10.54 -27.31 -4.08
C ARG A 124 -9.98 -28.69 -4.41
N ARG A 125 -10.84 -29.71 -4.48
CA ARG A 125 -10.49 -31.05 -4.99
C ARG A 125 -10.07 -31.02 -6.46
N LEU A 126 -10.76 -30.25 -7.32
CA LEU A 126 -10.37 -30.05 -8.72
C LEU A 126 -8.96 -29.48 -8.86
N LYS A 127 -8.64 -28.45 -8.08
CA LYS A 127 -7.32 -27.82 -8.13
C LYS A 127 -6.24 -28.68 -7.49
N ALA A 128 -6.55 -29.38 -6.40
CA ALA A 128 -5.63 -30.29 -5.73
C ALA A 128 -5.33 -31.53 -6.59
N SER A 129 -6.35 -32.16 -7.17
CA SER A 129 -6.16 -33.33 -8.04
C SER A 129 -5.46 -32.95 -9.34
N PHE A 130 -5.77 -31.79 -9.93
CA PHE A 130 -5.04 -31.29 -11.09
C PHE A 130 -3.56 -31.02 -10.76
N LYS A 131 -3.26 -30.41 -9.61
CA LYS A 131 -1.88 -30.15 -9.19
C LYS A 131 -1.10 -31.45 -8.94
N ALA A 132 -1.72 -32.43 -8.28
CA ALA A 132 -1.11 -33.74 -8.06
C ALA A 132 -0.83 -34.48 -9.39
N PHE A 133 -1.76 -34.39 -10.34
CA PHE A 133 -1.60 -34.95 -11.68
C PHE A 133 -0.54 -34.21 -12.52
N GLU A 134 -0.50 -32.87 -12.42
CA GLU A 134 0.53 -32.05 -13.07
C GLU A 134 1.92 -32.43 -12.58
N GLU A 135 2.13 -32.59 -11.27
CA GLU A 135 3.44 -32.94 -10.71
C GLU A 135 3.90 -34.35 -11.09
N ALA A 136 2.97 -35.31 -11.23
CA ALA A 136 3.28 -36.69 -11.64
C ALA A 136 3.56 -36.84 -13.14
N GLU A 137 2.84 -36.09 -13.99
CA GLU A 137 2.92 -36.24 -15.45
C GLU A 137 3.89 -35.28 -16.13
N LEU A 138 4.18 -34.13 -15.52
CA LEU A 138 5.14 -33.16 -16.04
C LEU A 138 6.58 -33.69 -16.20
N PRO A 139 7.15 -34.48 -15.27
CA PRO A 139 8.46 -35.11 -15.49
C PRO A 139 8.42 -36.15 -16.61
N LYS A 140 7.40 -37.02 -16.66
CA LYS A 140 7.24 -38.03 -17.72
C LYS A 140 7.11 -37.40 -19.10
N LEU A 141 6.33 -36.33 -19.23
CA LEU A 141 6.16 -35.60 -20.50
C LEU A 141 7.44 -34.90 -20.95
N LYS A 142 8.26 -34.42 -19.99
CA LYS A 142 9.57 -33.82 -20.29
C LYS A 142 10.57 -34.86 -20.78
N GLU A 143 10.52 -36.09 -20.27
CA GLU A 143 11.34 -37.22 -20.72
C GLU A 143 10.92 -37.74 -22.09
N GLU A 144 9.62 -37.88 -22.34
CA GLU A 144 9.06 -38.40 -23.61
C GLU A 144 9.22 -37.41 -24.77
N LYS A 145 9.11 -36.11 -24.50
CA LYS A 145 9.13 -35.06 -25.52
C LYS A 145 9.99 -33.89 -25.06
N PRO A 146 11.31 -34.02 -24.96
CA PRO A 146 12.17 -32.90 -24.63
C PRO A 146 12.10 -31.81 -25.72
N GLY A 147 11.98 -30.54 -25.33
CA GLY A 147 12.01 -29.39 -26.25
C GLY A 147 10.68 -28.65 -26.47
N LEU A 148 9.62 -29.04 -25.77
CA LEU A 148 8.34 -28.31 -25.81
C LEU A 148 8.34 -27.17 -24.77
N THR A 149 7.59 -26.09 -25.01
CA THR A 149 7.48 -24.99 -24.04
C THR A 149 6.65 -25.42 -22.83
N HIS A 150 6.93 -24.83 -21.66
CA HIS A 150 6.21 -25.16 -20.42
C HIS A 150 4.68 -25.02 -20.55
N THR A 151 4.22 -24.00 -21.29
CA THR A 151 2.79 -23.78 -21.57
C THR A 151 2.17 -24.92 -22.38
N GLN A 152 2.89 -25.44 -23.38
CA GLN A 152 2.42 -26.55 -24.20
C GLN A 152 2.36 -27.87 -23.42
N TYR A 153 3.30 -28.12 -22.49
CA TYR A 153 3.18 -29.25 -21.57
C TYR A 153 1.94 -29.11 -20.69
N LYS A 154 1.67 -27.92 -20.15
CA LYS A 154 0.45 -27.66 -19.36
C LYS A 154 -0.83 -27.91 -20.16
N ASP A 155 -0.90 -27.49 -21.42
CA ASP A 155 -2.05 -27.76 -22.29
C ASP A 155 -2.23 -29.27 -22.55
N MET A 156 -1.14 -30.01 -22.68
CA MET A 156 -1.17 -31.46 -22.89
C MET A 156 -1.59 -32.21 -21.61
N ILE A 157 -1.05 -31.80 -20.46
CA ILE A 157 -1.44 -32.29 -19.13
C ILE A 157 -2.91 -31.99 -18.87
N TRP A 158 -3.40 -30.80 -19.21
CA TRP A 158 -4.82 -30.43 -19.07
C TRP A 158 -5.74 -31.30 -19.95
N LYS A 159 -5.31 -31.64 -21.18
CA LYS A 159 -6.05 -32.57 -22.06
C LYS A 159 -6.07 -33.99 -21.53
N LEU A 160 -4.94 -34.46 -20.99
CA LEU A 160 -4.84 -35.77 -20.34
C LEU A 160 -5.72 -35.81 -19.10
N TRP A 161 -5.60 -34.82 -18.22
CA TRP A 161 -6.38 -34.69 -16.98
C TRP A 161 -7.90 -34.66 -17.21
N LYS A 162 -8.39 -33.96 -18.24
CA LYS A 162 -9.82 -34.00 -18.61
C LYS A 162 -10.33 -35.40 -18.92
N LYS A 163 -9.47 -36.28 -19.44
CA LYS A 163 -9.76 -37.68 -19.75
C LYS A 163 -9.38 -38.64 -18.62
N SER A 164 -8.56 -38.21 -17.66
CA SER A 164 -8.10 -39.03 -16.56
C SER A 164 -9.24 -39.37 -15.59
N PRO A 165 -9.18 -40.55 -14.96
CA PRO A 165 -10.10 -40.95 -13.90
C PRO A 165 -9.93 -40.13 -12.61
N ASP A 166 -8.81 -39.41 -12.46
CA ASP A 166 -8.49 -38.52 -11.33
C ASP A 166 -9.18 -37.15 -11.40
N ASN A 167 -9.95 -36.89 -12.47
CA ASN A 167 -10.80 -35.70 -12.51
C ASN A 167 -12.07 -35.98 -11.70
N PRO A 168 -12.31 -35.28 -10.58
CA PRO A 168 -13.50 -35.49 -9.76
C PRO A 168 -14.81 -35.15 -10.50
N LEU A 169 -14.76 -34.46 -11.65
CA LEU A 169 -15.93 -34.29 -12.53
C LEU A 169 -16.35 -35.58 -13.26
N ASN A 170 -15.42 -36.50 -13.49
CA ASN A 170 -15.70 -37.80 -14.12
C ASN A 170 -16.12 -38.87 -13.09
N GLN A 171 -15.94 -38.58 -11.79
CA GLN A 171 -16.24 -39.49 -10.68
C GLN A 171 -17.68 -39.36 -10.13
N ILE A 172 -18.52 -38.48 -10.69
CA ILE A 172 -19.92 -38.25 -10.24
C ILE A 172 -20.91 -39.17 -11.01
N ALA A 173 -20.41 -40.08 -11.85
CA ALA A 173 -21.21 -41.05 -12.58
C ALA A 173 -21.26 -42.40 -11.84
N GLU A 174 -21.75 -42.41 -10.60
CA GLU A 174 -22.36 -43.59 -9.96
C GLU A 174 -23.42 -43.17 -8.94
#